data_AF-J9EMG8-F1
#
_entry.id   AF-J9EMG8-F1
#
_cell.length_a   1.000
_cell.length_b   1.000
_cell.length_c   1.000
_cell.angle_alpha   90.00
_cell.angle_beta   90.00
_cell.angle_gamma   90.00
#
_symmetry.space_group_name_H-M   'P 1'
#
loop_
_entity.id
_entity.type
_entity.pdbx_description
1 polymer ?
#
loop_
_entity_poly.entity_id
_entity_poly.type
_entity_poly.pdbx_seq_one_letter_code
_entity_poly.pdbx_strand_id
1 'polypeptide(L)'
;MNILFRRMSNDKEIEDQIQNLIVMCIKSQDIHIQDKVIRSIPSTAEFFSKWFLSNRLIPSLNYFSLYLNNSVSRQLDFLACIEALSDRCDSNILNMLIATIRMCNMKHDAVINTVSRLVQRILMCDATRLRDRTVICTYLLNPLTLGLASSDLKTTQFEDLINTVRILIDIVEHLRNTESEMDSSHKNSFSSFA
;
A
#
# COMPACT_ATOMS: atom_id res chain seq x y z
N MET A 1 -3.15 -13.80 18.06
CA MET A 1 -3.31 -14.42 16.72
C MET A 1 -2.03 -15.07 16.19
N ASN A 2 -0.84 -14.50 16.37
CA ASN A 2 0.41 -15.09 15.83
C ASN A 2 0.70 -16.54 16.19
N ILE A 3 0.50 -16.93 17.45
CA ILE A 3 0.75 -18.31 17.89
C ILE A 3 -0.23 -19.29 17.23
N LEU A 4 -1.47 -18.84 16.97
CA LEU A 4 -2.52 -19.62 16.32
C LEU A 4 -2.18 -19.83 14.84
N PHE A 5 -1.87 -18.76 14.10
CA PHE A 5 -1.44 -18.88 12.70
C PHE A 5 -0.22 -19.78 12.55
N ARG A 6 0.82 -19.58 13.36
CA ARG A 6 2.06 -20.37 13.30
C ARG A 6 1.84 -21.86 13.59
N ARG A 7 0.88 -22.21 14.45
CA ARG A 7 0.57 -23.61 14.80
C ARG A 7 -0.37 -24.28 13.79
N MET A 8 -1.14 -23.50 13.04
CA MET A 8 -2.23 -24.02 12.20
C MET A 8 -1.97 -23.90 10.69
N SER A 9 -0.83 -23.34 10.25
CA SER A 9 -0.44 -23.30 8.82
C SER A 9 -0.36 -24.66 8.12
N ASN A 10 -0.41 -25.77 8.85
CA ASN A 10 -0.42 -27.12 8.28
C ASN A 10 -1.83 -27.67 8.04
N ASP A 11 -2.87 -27.01 8.53
CA ASP A 11 -4.27 -27.39 8.35
C ASP A 11 -4.99 -26.34 7.50
N LYS A 12 -5.21 -26.70 6.23
CA LYS A 12 -5.80 -25.81 5.23
C LYS A 12 -7.25 -25.41 5.58
N GLU A 13 -8.01 -26.29 6.21
CA GLU A 13 -9.39 -26.00 6.58
C GLU A 13 -9.44 -24.93 7.67
N ILE A 14 -8.55 -25.06 8.66
CA ILE A 14 -8.44 -24.08 9.74
C ILE A 14 -7.91 -22.74 9.19
N GLU A 15 -6.93 -22.76 8.29
CA GLU A 15 -6.44 -21.54 7.63
C GLU A 15 -7.58 -20.79 6.92
N ASP A 16 -8.39 -21.50 6.14
CA ASP A 16 -9.54 -20.93 5.43
C ASP A 16 -10.59 -20.34 6.39
N GLN A 17 -10.87 -21.02 7.51
CA GLN A 17 -11.80 -20.51 8.53
C GLN A 17 -11.29 -19.20 9.17
N ILE A 18 -9.99 -19.09 9.45
CA ILE A 18 -9.42 -17.88 10.04
C ILE A 18 -9.41 -16.74 9.03
N GLN A 19 -9.06 -17.03 7.78
CA GLN A 19 -9.14 -16.07 6.68
C GLN A 19 -10.56 -15.56 6.47
N ASN A 20 -11.56 -16.45 6.55
CA ASN A 20 -12.98 -16.09 6.53
C ASN A 20 -13.34 -15.15 7.70
N LEU A 21 -12.90 -15.49 8.90
CA LEU A 21 -13.15 -14.68 10.10
C LEU A 21 -12.55 -13.28 9.98
N ILE A 22 -11.32 -13.15 9.49
CA ILE A 22 -10.68 -11.84 9.27
C ILE A 22 -11.53 -11.00 8.32
N VAL A 23 -11.94 -11.57 7.18
CA VAL A 23 -12.78 -10.85 6.19
C VAL A 23 -14.12 -10.47 6.79
N MET A 24 -14.75 -11.35 7.59
CA MET A 24 -16.00 -11.02 8.29
C MET A 24 -15.82 -9.86 9.27
N CYS A 25 -14.74 -9.86 10.05
CA CYS A 25 -14.44 -8.78 11.00
C CYS A 25 -14.20 -7.43 10.30
N ILE A 26 -13.48 -7.43 9.17
CA ILE A 26 -13.26 -6.21 8.37
C ILE A 26 -14.59 -5.64 7.86
N LYS A 27 -15.48 -6.53 7.39
CA LYS A 27 -16.81 -6.18 6.85
C LYS A 27 -17.86 -5.89 7.93
N SER A 28 -17.52 -6.04 9.21
CA SER A 28 -18.43 -5.77 10.32
C SER A 28 -18.87 -4.30 10.32
N GLN A 29 -20.09 -4.04 10.79
CA GLN A 29 -20.57 -2.69 11.07
C GLN A 29 -20.18 -2.20 12.48
N ASP A 30 -19.61 -3.08 13.30
CA ASP A 30 -19.11 -2.75 14.63
C ASP A 30 -17.69 -2.19 14.56
N ILE A 31 -17.56 -0.91 14.92
CA ILE A 31 -16.30 -0.17 14.95
C ILE A 31 -15.27 -0.84 15.88
N HIS A 32 -15.69 -1.43 17.00
CA HIS A 32 -14.77 -2.09 17.93
C HIS A 32 -14.20 -3.39 17.36
N ILE A 33 -15.00 -4.11 16.54
CA ILE A 33 -14.52 -5.28 15.81
C ILE A 33 -13.51 -4.85 14.75
N GLN A 34 -13.83 -3.80 13.99
CA GLN A 34 -12.95 -3.20 12.99
C GLN A 34 -11.63 -2.70 13.60
N ASP A 35 -11.68 -2.05 14.77
CA ASP A 35 -10.51 -1.56 15.53
C ASP A 35 -9.59 -2.70 15.99
N LYS A 36 -10.17 -3.84 16.41
CA LYS A 36 -9.38 -5.01 16.80
C LYS A 36 -8.73 -5.68 15.59
N VAL A 37 -9.48 -5.88 14.50
CA VAL A 37 -8.94 -6.61 13.35
C VAL A 37 -7.84 -5.80 12.65
N ILE A 38 -8.02 -4.50 12.45
CA ILE A 38 -7.03 -3.64 11.76
C ILE A 38 -5.68 -3.61 12.51
N ARG A 39 -5.70 -3.53 13.84
CA ARG A 39 -4.49 -3.56 14.68
C ARG A 39 -3.84 -4.93 14.76
N SER A 40 -4.59 -6.00 14.47
CA SER A 40 -4.06 -7.36 14.50
C SER A 40 -3.32 -7.76 13.22
N ILE A 41 -3.74 -7.21 12.07
CA ILE A 41 -3.21 -7.55 10.74
C ILE A 41 -1.68 -7.41 10.66
N PRO A 42 -1.06 -6.29 11.13
CA PRO A 42 0.39 -6.13 11.06
C PRO A 42 1.17 -7.28 11.69
N SER A 43 0.70 -7.79 12.84
CA SER A 43 1.38 -8.88 13.53
C SER A 43 1.29 -10.21 12.77
N THR A 44 0.20 -10.43 12.03
CA THR A 44 -0.10 -11.68 11.33
C THR A 44 0.20 -11.66 9.83
N ALA A 45 0.61 -10.51 9.29
CA ALA A 45 0.81 -10.31 7.86
C ALA A 45 1.75 -11.35 7.24
N GLU A 46 2.71 -11.84 8.01
CA GLU A 46 3.68 -12.84 7.55
C GLU A 46 3.08 -14.22 7.25
N PHE A 47 1.87 -14.51 7.74
CA PHE A 47 1.21 -15.80 7.56
C PHE A 47 0.22 -15.80 6.39
N PHE A 48 -0.06 -14.63 5.80
CA PHE A 48 -1.01 -14.56 4.69
C PHE A 48 -0.39 -15.01 3.38
N SER A 49 -1.10 -15.92 2.69
CA SER A 49 -0.76 -16.35 1.34
C SER A 49 -1.02 -15.22 0.34
N LYS A 50 -0.23 -15.19 -0.75
CA LYS A 50 -0.41 -14.19 -1.82
C LYS A 50 -1.82 -14.21 -2.41
N TRP A 51 -2.41 -15.41 -2.53
CA TRP A 51 -3.77 -15.58 -3.03
C TRP A 51 -4.80 -14.93 -2.11
N PHE A 52 -4.69 -15.13 -0.78
CA PHE A 52 -5.58 -14.49 0.18
C PHE A 52 -5.44 -12.97 0.15
N LEU A 53 -4.20 -12.47 0.09
CA LEU A 53 -3.93 -11.03 0.00
C LEU A 53 -4.64 -10.39 -1.19
N SER A 54 -4.43 -10.92 -2.39
CA SER A 54 -4.93 -10.33 -3.63
C SER A 54 -6.43 -10.51 -3.84
N ASN A 55 -6.99 -11.67 -3.50
CA ASN A 55 -8.37 -12.01 -3.84
C ASN A 55 -9.38 -11.69 -2.73
N ARG A 56 -8.93 -11.58 -1.48
CA ARG A 56 -9.84 -11.49 -0.33
C ARG A 56 -9.51 -10.34 0.60
N LEU A 57 -8.29 -10.28 1.13
CA LEU A 57 -7.92 -9.31 2.16
C LEU A 57 -7.93 -7.88 1.60
N ILE A 58 -7.12 -7.58 0.59
CA ILE A 58 -7.02 -6.22 0.02
C ILE A 58 -8.37 -5.73 -0.51
N PRO A 59 -9.14 -6.52 -1.29
CA PRO A 59 -10.48 -6.11 -1.70
C PRO A 59 -11.42 -5.77 -0.54
N SER A 60 -11.30 -6.49 0.59
CA SER A 60 -12.12 -6.23 1.78
C SER A 60 -11.74 -4.94 2.52
N LEU A 61 -10.53 -4.40 2.34
CA LEU A 61 -10.11 -3.16 3.01
C LEU A 61 -11.00 -1.96 2.65
N ASN A 62 -11.66 -1.97 1.49
CA ASN A 62 -12.61 -0.90 1.10
C ASN A 62 -13.78 -0.71 2.09
N TYR A 63 -14.09 -1.73 2.90
CA TYR A 63 -15.13 -1.66 3.94
C TYR A 63 -14.71 -0.78 5.12
N PHE A 64 -13.43 -0.39 5.23
CA PHE A 64 -12.96 0.57 6.22
C PHE A 64 -13.29 2.04 5.87
N SER A 65 -13.79 2.34 4.67
CA SER A 65 -14.07 3.73 4.25
C SER A 65 -14.88 4.54 5.28
N LEU A 66 -15.96 3.98 5.83
CA LEU A 66 -16.76 4.63 6.88
C LEU A 66 -16.06 4.63 8.25
N TYR A 67 -15.34 3.56 8.59
CA TYR A 67 -14.59 3.41 9.84
C TYR A 67 -13.52 4.48 10.02
N LEU A 68 -12.83 4.82 8.93
CA LEU A 68 -11.72 5.78 8.89
C LEU A 68 -12.19 7.24 8.92
N ASN A 69 -13.47 7.50 8.65
CA ASN A 69 -13.99 8.84 8.50
C ASN A 69 -13.78 9.66 9.79
N ASN A 70 -13.23 10.88 9.63
CA ASN A 70 -12.97 11.84 10.71
C ASN A 70 -12.13 11.32 11.90
N SER A 71 -11.36 10.24 11.73
CA SER A 71 -10.49 9.72 12.80
C SER A 71 -9.06 9.53 12.30
N VAL A 72 -8.20 10.50 12.64
CA VAL A 72 -6.76 10.44 12.34
C VAL A 72 -6.14 9.19 12.94
N SER A 73 -6.44 8.85 14.20
CA SER A 73 -5.90 7.65 14.85
C SER A 73 -6.20 6.36 14.07
N ARG A 74 -7.43 6.19 13.57
CA ARG A 74 -7.81 5.01 12.79
C ARG A 74 -7.16 4.99 11.42
N GLN A 75 -6.93 6.15 10.82
CA GLN A 75 -6.18 6.27 9.56
C GLN A 75 -4.70 5.90 9.76
N LEU A 76 -4.10 6.24 10.89
CA LEU A 76 -2.74 5.81 11.23
C LEU A 76 -2.67 4.28 11.42
N ASP A 77 -3.64 3.68 12.12
CA ASP A 77 -3.76 2.22 12.24
C ASP A 77 -3.92 1.54 10.86
N PHE A 78 -4.70 2.16 9.97
CA PHE A 78 -4.87 1.67 8.60
C PHE A 78 -3.60 1.77 7.76
N LEU A 79 -2.86 2.86 7.86
CA LEU A 79 -1.57 3.01 7.18
C LEU A 79 -0.53 2.02 7.72
N ALA A 80 -0.52 1.74 9.03
CA ALA A 80 0.33 0.69 9.61
C ALA A 80 -0.05 -0.72 9.10
N CYS A 81 -1.35 -0.98 8.89
CA CYS A 81 -1.84 -2.18 8.22
C CYS A 81 -1.33 -2.26 6.77
N ILE A 82 -1.44 -1.17 5.99
CA ILE A 82 -0.91 -1.11 4.62
C ILE A 82 0.60 -1.35 4.62
N GLU A 83 1.34 -0.73 5.53
CA GLU A 83 2.78 -0.88 5.65
C GLU A 83 3.20 -2.34 5.80
N ALA A 84 2.63 -3.05 6.78
CA ALA A 84 2.95 -4.45 7.02
C ALA A 84 2.56 -5.38 5.86
N LEU A 85 1.46 -5.08 5.16
CA LEU A 85 1.04 -5.85 3.98
C LEU A 85 1.92 -5.55 2.77
N SER A 86 2.45 -4.33 2.63
CA SER A 86 3.24 -3.91 1.48
C SER A 86 4.52 -4.74 1.31
N ASP A 87 5.17 -5.14 2.41
CA ASP A 87 6.36 -6.00 2.40
C ASP A 87 6.10 -7.41 1.83
N ARG A 88 4.83 -7.84 1.78
CA ARG A 88 4.40 -9.17 1.32
C ARG A 88 3.93 -9.20 -0.13
N CYS A 89 3.74 -8.03 -0.73
CA CYS A 89 3.14 -7.89 -2.04
C CYS A 89 4.18 -7.98 -3.17
N ASP A 90 3.83 -8.66 -4.27
CA ASP A 90 4.48 -8.41 -5.55
C ASP A 90 3.96 -7.10 -6.18
N SER A 91 4.49 -6.70 -7.34
CA SER A 91 4.11 -5.45 -8.02
C SER A 91 2.60 -5.29 -8.21
N ASN A 92 1.90 -6.35 -8.62
CA ASN A 92 0.48 -6.26 -8.95
C ASN A 92 -0.36 -6.12 -7.68
N ILE A 93 -0.05 -6.92 -6.66
CA ILE A 93 -0.74 -6.85 -5.37
C ILE A 93 -0.45 -5.51 -4.68
N LEU A 94 0.78 -5.02 -4.79
CA LEU A 94 1.20 -3.74 -4.21
C LEU A 94 0.42 -2.57 -4.82
N ASN A 95 0.19 -2.57 -6.13
CA ASN A 95 -0.61 -1.53 -6.79
C ASN A 95 -2.04 -1.49 -6.25
N MET A 96 -2.68 -2.65 -6.07
CA MET A 96 -4.03 -2.73 -5.49
C MET A 96 -4.04 -2.22 -4.05
N LEU A 97 -3.02 -2.57 -3.27
CA LEU A 97 -2.88 -2.13 -1.88
C LEU A 97 -2.67 -0.61 -1.78
N ILE A 98 -1.75 -0.05 -2.58
CA ILE A 98 -1.47 1.39 -2.63
C ILE A 98 -2.74 2.19 -2.97
N ALA A 99 -3.57 1.70 -3.88
CA ALA A 99 -4.81 2.37 -4.25
C ALA A 99 -5.80 2.52 -3.06
N THR A 100 -5.64 1.77 -1.98
CA THR A 100 -6.47 1.91 -0.77
C THR A 100 -6.09 3.13 0.08
N ILE A 101 -4.90 3.72 -0.11
CA ILE A 101 -4.44 4.94 0.58
C ILE A 101 -5.41 6.12 0.36
N ARG A 102 -6.15 6.13 -0.76
CA ARG A 102 -7.16 7.16 -1.07
C ARG A 102 -8.27 7.31 -0.03
N MET A 103 -8.45 6.32 0.86
CA MET A 103 -9.43 6.40 1.94
C MET A 103 -8.96 7.27 3.12
N CYS A 104 -7.66 7.60 3.18
CA CYS A 104 -7.11 8.49 4.19
C CYS A 104 -7.29 9.96 3.83
N ASN A 105 -7.50 10.81 4.83
CA ASN A 105 -7.64 12.24 4.69
C ASN A 105 -6.27 12.92 4.64
N MET A 106 -5.84 13.32 3.44
CA MET A 106 -4.54 13.98 3.18
C MET A 106 -4.50 15.46 3.60
N LYS A 107 -5.41 15.92 4.46
CA LYS A 107 -5.36 17.28 5.04
C LYS A 107 -4.61 17.32 6.38
N HIS A 108 -4.33 16.17 6.98
CA HIS A 108 -3.66 16.09 8.27
C HIS A 108 -2.19 15.70 8.10
N ASP A 109 -1.27 16.50 8.63
CA ASP A 109 0.18 16.28 8.49
C ASP A 109 0.64 14.93 9.04
N ALA A 110 0.03 14.47 10.13
CA ALA A 110 0.34 13.16 10.71
C ALA A 110 0.05 12.01 9.72
N VAL A 111 -1.01 12.12 8.93
CA VAL A 111 -1.38 11.14 7.89
C VAL A 111 -0.36 11.20 6.76
N ILE A 112 -0.05 12.41 6.26
CA ILE A 112 0.92 12.60 5.18
C ILE A 112 2.30 12.09 5.56
N ASN A 113 2.79 12.42 6.76
CA ASN A 113 4.07 11.94 7.29
C ASN A 113 4.12 10.41 7.40
N THR A 114 2.98 9.78 7.69
CA THR A 114 2.90 8.32 7.74
C THR A 114 2.87 7.71 6.34
N VAL A 115 2.22 8.35 5.36
CA VAL A 115 2.31 7.97 3.95
C VAL A 115 3.75 8.13 3.43
N SER A 116 4.45 9.20 3.80
CA SER A 116 5.87 9.38 3.44
C SER A 116 6.74 8.23 3.94
N ARG A 117 6.61 7.85 5.21
CA ARG A 117 7.32 6.71 5.80
C ARG A 117 6.96 5.37 5.13
N LEU A 118 5.68 5.17 4.82
CA LEU A 118 5.22 4.00 4.08
C LEU A 118 5.91 3.91 2.71
N VAL A 119 5.97 5.02 1.96
CA VAL A 119 6.65 5.08 0.67
C VAL A 119 8.13 4.76 0.82
N GLN A 120 8.81 5.38 1.79
CA GLN A 120 10.22 5.11 2.08
C GLN A 120 10.45 3.63 2.37
N ARG A 121 9.57 2.99 3.15
CA ARG A 121 9.66 1.55 3.42
C ARG A 121 9.48 0.70 2.16
N ILE A 122 8.51 1.04 1.31
CA ILE A 122 8.31 0.34 0.02
C ILE A 122 9.58 0.42 -0.83
N LEU A 123 10.18 1.61 -0.92
CA LEU A 123 11.43 1.87 -1.65
C LEU A 123 12.61 1.10 -1.08
N MET A 124 12.79 1.10 0.25
CA MET A 124 13.86 0.37 0.93
C MET A 124 13.70 -1.15 0.82
N CYS A 125 12.45 -1.64 0.79
CA CYS A 125 12.18 -3.07 0.66
C CYS A 125 12.51 -3.57 -0.74
N ASP A 126 11.92 -2.97 -1.79
CA ASP A 126 12.25 -3.22 -3.19
C ASP A 126 11.48 -2.23 -4.07
N ALA A 127 12.19 -1.20 -4.55
CA ALA A 127 11.64 -0.16 -5.42
C ALA A 127 11.22 -0.68 -6.81
N THR A 128 11.78 -1.81 -7.29
CA THR A 128 11.46 -2.36 -8.62
C THR A 128 10.03 -2.89 -8.73
N ARG A 129 9.33 -2.99 -7.59
CA ARG A 129 7.91 -3.37 -7.52
C ARG A 129 6.98 -2.25 -7.95
N LEU A 130 7.39 -0.99 -7.87
CA LEU A 130 6.63 0.17 -8.32
C LEU A 130 6.71 0.28 -9.84
N ARG A 131 5.75 -0.33 -10.54
CA ARG A 131 5.74 -0.42 -12.01
C ARG A 131 4.63 0.36 -12.70
N ASP A 132 3.62 0.81 -11.96
CA ASP A 132 2.48 1.55 -12.51
C ASP A 132 2.61 3.04 -12.21
N ARG A 133 2.95 3.81 -13.24
CA ARG A 133 3.11 5.28 -13.16
C ARG A 133 1.83 5.97 -12.68
N THR A 134 0.65 5.49 -13.08
CA THR A 134 -0.63 6.08 -12.67
C THR A 134 -0.85 5.91 -11.18
N VAL A 135 -0.56 4.71 -10.66
CA VAL A 135 -0.67 4.41 -9.23
C VAL A 135 0.33 5.24 -8.42
N ILE A 136 1.59 5.31 -8.87
CA ILE A 136 2.64 6.12 -8.21
C ILE A 136 2.22 7.59 -8.15
N CYS A 137 1.81 8.17 -9.29
CA CYS A 137 1.43 9.57 -9.37
C CYS A 137 0.19 9.89 -8.51
N THR A 138 -0.84 9.05 -8.59
CA THR A 138 -2.14 9.34 -7.97
C THR A 138 -2.13 9.13 -6.45
N TYR A 139 -1.51 8.04 -6.00
CA TYR A 139 -1.67 7.59 -4.61
C TYR A 139 -0.42 7.77 -3.75
N LEU A 140 0.76 7.99 -4.35
CA LEU A 140 1.99 8.25 -3.62
C LEU A 140 2.44 9.70 -3.80
N LEU A 141 2.76 10.13 -5.02
CA LEU A 141 3.29 11.47 -5.27
C LEU A 141 2.31 12.57 -4.87
N ASN A 142 1.05 12.50 -5.31
CA ASN A 142 0.07 13.55 -5.02
C ASN A 142 -0.08 13.83 -3.50
N PRO A 143 -0.31 12.83 -2.63
CA PRO A 143 -0.29 13.04 -1.18
C PRO A 143 1.00 13.68 -0.64
N LEU A 144 2.16 13.28 -1.14
CA LEU A 144 3.44 13.82 -0.67
C LEU A 144 3.65 15.27 -1.13
N THR A 145 3.20 15.63 -2.34
CA THR A 145 3.24 17.02 -2.80
C THR A 145 2.35 17.94 -1.99
N LEU A 146 1.21 17.46 -1.48
CA LEU A 146 0.39 18.21 -0.51
C LEU A 146 1.16 18.43 0.80
N GLY A 147 1.93 17.42 1.23
CA GLY A 147 2.81 17.54 2.40
C GLY A 147 3.85 18.63 2.27
N LEU A 148 4.46 18.81 1.09
CA LEU A 148 5.45 19.85 0.85
C LEU A 148 4.89 21.27 1.05
N ALA A 149 3.58 21.45 0.93
CA ALA A 149 2.90 22.72 1.16
C ALA A 149 2.56 22.96 2.66
N SER A 150 2.80 21.99 3.54
CA SER A 150 2.48 22.12 4.97
C SER A 150 3.46 23.05 5.67
N SER A 151 2.91 24.02 6.43
CA SER A 151 3.68 24.98 7.23
C SER A 151 4.28 24.38 8.50
N ASP A 152 3.78 23.24 8.93
CA ASP A 152 4.01 22.69 10.27
C ASP A 152 5.08 21.57 10.28
N LEU A 153 5.72 21.33 9.13
CA LEU A 153 6.78 20.34 9.00
C LEU A 153 8.09 20.84 9.62
N LYS A 154 8.71 19.98 10.42
CA LYS A 154 10.09 20.20 10.85
C LYS A 154 11.04 20.09 9.66
N THR A 155 12.15 20.81 9.69
CA THR A 155 13.16 20.82 8.61
C THR A 155 13.57 19.42 8.17
N THR A 156 13.85 18.51 9.11
CA THR A 156 14.24 17.12 8.79
C THR A 156 13.12 16.35 8.09
N GLN A 157 11.86 16.53 8.52
CA GLN A 157 10.71 15.89 7.89
C GLN A 157 10.48 16.40 6.48
N PHE A 158 10.71 17.71 6.27
CA PHE A 158 10.62 18.33 4.96
C PHE A 158 11.71 17.82 4.00
N GLU A 159 12.95 17.70 4.47
CA GLU A 159 14.06 17.13 3.69
C GLU A 159 13.77 15.67 3.30
N ASP A 160 13.33 14.85 4.25
CA ASP A 160 12.92 13.46 4.02
C ASP A 160 11.80 13.36 2.97
N LEU A 161 10.81 14.25 3.06
CA LEU A 161 9.69 14.31 2.13
C LEU A 161 10.13 14.71 0.72
N ILE A 162 10.96 15.76 0.58
CA ILE A 162 11.53 16.17 -0.70
C ILE A 162 12.33 15.01 -1.32
N ASN A 163 13.19 14.37 -0.56
CA ASN A 163 14.01 13.27 -1.07
C ASN A 163 13.14 12.11 -1.55
N THR A 164 12.07 11.79 -0.80
CA THR A 164 11.11 10.75 -1.19
C THR A 164 10.38 11.11 -2.49
N VAL A 165 9.94 12.36 -2.64
CA VAL A 165 9.31 12.86 -3.87
C VAL A 165 10.26 12.77 -5.06
N ARG A 166 11.53 13.16 -4.89
CA ARG A 166 12.55 13.09 -5.95
C ARG A 166 12.76 11.65 -6.43
N ILE A 167 12.94 10.70 -5.52
CA ILE A 167 13.10 9.29 -5.87
C ILE A 167 11.88 8.75 -6.64
N LEU A 168 10.67 9.10 -6.21
CA LEU A 168 9.46 8.69 -6.94
C LEU A 168 9.37 9.30 -8.34
N ILE A 169 9.81 10.55 -8.53
CA ILE A 169 9.89 11.18 -9.85
C ILE A 169 10.90 10.44 -10.74
N ASP A 170 12.09 10.12 -10.20
CA ASP A 170 13.13 9.38 -10.93
C ASP A 170 12.61 8.00 -11.38
N ILE A 171 11.84 7.30 -10.53
CA ILE A 171 11.18 6.03 -10.90
C ILE A 171 10.17 6.24 -12.02
N VAL A 172 9.33 7.27 -11.95
CA VAL A 172 8.34 7.56 -13.00
C VAL A 172 9.02 7.89 -14.33
N GLU A 173 10.12 8.64 -14.30
CA GLU A 173 10.95 8.93 -15.46
C GLU A 173 11.55 7.65 -16.06
N HIS A 174 12.14 6.80 -15.23
CA HIS A 174 12.71 5.53 -15.66
C HIS A 174 11.67 4.62 -16.33
N LEU A 175 10.46 4.52 -15.76
CA LEU A 175 9.36 3.75 -16.35
C LEU A 175 8.91 4.34 -17.69
N ARG A 176 8.87 5.66 -17.83
CA ARG A 176 8.54 6.34 -19.09
C ARG A 176 9.56 6.04 -20.19
N ASN A 177 10.85 6.06 -19.85
CA ASN A 177 11.92 5.83 -20.83
C ASN A 177 11.94 4.36 -21.27
N THR A 178 11.79 3.42 -20.34
CA THR A 178 11.75 1.97 -20.64
C THR A 178 10.61 1.60 -21.60
N GLU A 179 9.41 2.15 -21.39
CA GLU A 179 8.29 1.93 -22.32
C GLU A 179 8.58 2.49 -23.72
N SER A 180 9.19 3.67 -23.81
CA SER A 180 9.53 4.29 -25.09
C SER A 180 10.59 3.51 -25.89
N GLU A 181 11.53 2.88 -25.20
CA GLU A 181 12.54 2.01 -25.82
C GLU A 181 11.90 0.72 -26.37
N MET A 182 10.98 0.10 -25.63
CA MET A 182 10.23 -1.07 -26.11
C MET A 182 9.40 -0.73 -27.35
N ASP A 183 8.72 0.41 -27.38
CA ASP A 183 7.93 0.84 -28.55
C ASP A 183 8.80 1.12 -29.78
N SER A 184 10.01 1.66 -29.60
CA SER A 184 10.95 1.91 -30.70
C SER A 184 11.55 0.62 -31.28
N SER A 185 11.86 -0.37 -30.43
CA SER A 185 12.36 -1.68 -30.86
C SER A 185 11.29 -2.51 -31.59
N HIS A 186 10.01 -2.39 -31.18
CA HIS A 186 8.90 -2.99 -31.92
C HIS A 186 8.67 -2.34 -33.29
N LYS A 187 8.83 -1.02 -33.43
CA LYS A 187 8.72 -0.36 -34.74
C LYS A 187 9.83 -0.77 -35.71
N ASN A 188 11.07 -0.91 -35.23
CA ASN A 188 12.22 -1.28 -36.06
C ASN A 188 12.18 -2.74 -36.54
N SER A 189 11.48 -3.62 -35.81
CA SER A 189 11.32 -5.03 -36.20
C SER A 189 10.20 -5.25 -37.22
N PHE A 190 9.20 -4.37 -37.31
CA PHE A 190 8.21 -4.40 -38.40
C PHE A 190 8.69 -3.70 -39.68
N SER A 191 9.64 -2.77 -39.61
CA SER A 191 10.23 -2.12 -40.80
C SER A 191 11.24 -2.98 -41.56
N SER A 192 11.67 -4.13 -41.00
CA SER A 192 12.62 -5.06 -41.65
C SER A 192 11.94 -6.15 -42.48
N PHE A 193 10.61 -6.11 -42.64
CA PHE A 193 9.81 -7.07 -43.41
C PHE A 193 9.08 -6.45 -44.61
N ALA A 194 9.47 -5.24 -45.04
CA ALA A 194 8.94 -4.58 -46.23
C ALA A 194 10.03 -4.41 -47.31
#